data_AF-A0A1L8D3S9-F1
#
_entry.id   AF-A0A1L8D3S9-F1
#
_cell.length_a   1.000
_cell.length_b   1.000
_cell.length_c   1.000
_cell.angle_alpha   90.00
_cell.angle_beta   90.00
_cell.angle_gamma   90.00
#
_symmetry.space_group_name_H-M   'P 1'
#
loop_
_entity.id
_entity.type
_entity.pdbx_description
1 polymer ?
#
loop_
_entity_poly.entity_id
_entity_poly.type
_entity_poly.pdbx_seq_one_letter_code
_entity_poly.pdbx_strand_id
1 'polypeptide(L)'
;MIGTMIEWYDFFIYGFLATSLAAYYFPQTDPIAQTLTAFMAFAIGLFFRPLGALLFGAMGDRLGRKATFMIAIFLMGSATALIGILPGYAQIGVTASVLVFLMRVIQGLSIGGAWGGAASLVAEYVSQEKRGYYGSFTTAAAPLAVVVANGVILLLNFMLGKEAMAAWGWRIPFILSLILVFVSLYLRWKIEESPVFSGMK
;
A
#
# COMPACT_ATOMS: atom_id res chain seq x y z
N MET A 1 -5.28 -12.60 -5.28
CA MET A 1 -6.37 -11.61 -5.19
C MET A 1 -6.39 -10.87 -3.85
N ILE A 2 -6.77 -11.48 -2.72
CA ILE A 2 -6.99 -10.76 -1.44
C ILE A 2 -5.79 -9.91 -1.01
N GLY A 3 -4.57 -10.46 -0.96
CA GLY A 3 -3.42 -9.65 -0.55
C GLY A 3 -3.09 -8.52 -1.54
N THR A 4 -3.27 -8.73 -2.84
CA THR A 4 -3.12 -7.67 -3.85
C THR A 4 -4.17 -6.56 -3.67
N MET A 5 -5.39 -6.93 -3.26
CA MET A 5 -6.43 -5.96 -2.94
C MET A 5 -6.05 -5.12 -1.71
N ILE A 6 -5.43 -5.74 -0.70
CA ILE A 6 -4.94 -5.04 0.50
C ILE A 6 -3.80 -4.07 0.14
N GLU A 7 -2.86 -4.48 -0.71
CA GLU A 7 -1.80 -3.59 -1.21
C GLU A 7 -2.42 -2.37 -1.93
N TRP A 8 -3.36 -2.58 -2.84
CA TRP A 8 -4.01 -1.46 -3.54
C TRP A 8 -4.86 -0.60 -2.61
N TYR A 9 -5.50 -1.18 -1.59
CA TYR A 9 -6.24 -0.43 -0.58
C TYR A 9 -5.30 0.55 0.12
N ASP A 10 -4.21 0.04 0.69
CA ASP A 10 -3.19 0.79 1.41
C ASP A 10 -2.60 1.93 0.55
N PHE A 11 -2.41 1.67 -0.74
CA PHE A 11 -1.88 2.67 -1.64
C PHE A 11 -2.87 3.80 -1.94
N PHE A 12 -4.13 3.45 -2.22
CA PHE A 12 -5.14 4.40 -2.68
C PHE A 12 -5.77 5.22 -1.57
N ILE A 13 -5.86 4.71 -0.32
CA ILE A 13 -6.42 5.48 0.79
C ILE A 13 -5.69 6.82 1.01
N TYR A 14 -4.38 6.88 0.73
CA TYR A 14 -3.63 8.13 0.75
C TYR A 14 -4.16 9.14 -0.27
N GLY A 15 -4.41 8.70 -1.51
CA GLY A 15 -4.93 9.57 -2.56
C GLY A 15 -6.34 10.07 -2.26
N PHE A 16 -7.22 9.21 -1.73
CA PHE A 16 -8.59 9.59 -1.39
C PHE A 16 -8.68 10.54 -0.19
N LEU A 17 -7.72 10.46 0.74
CA LEU A 17 -7.64 11.34 1.91
C LEU A 17 -6.61 12.45 1.74
N ALA A 18 -6.12 12.70 0.51
CA ALA A 18 -5.04 13.64 0.24
C ALA A 18 -5.31 15.04 0.79
N THR A 19 -6.56 15.53 0.74
CA THR A 19 -6.94 16.83 1.29
C THR A 19 -6.84 16.89 2.81
N SER A 20 -7.25 15.83 3.52
CA SER A 20 -7.13 15.76 4.98
C SER A 20 -5.65 15.65 5.40
N LEU A 21 -4.86 14.88 4.65
CA LEU A 21 -3.43 14.74 4.87
C LEU A 21 -2.67 16.04 4.55
N ALA A 22 -3.09 16.76 3.51
CA ALA A 22 -2.59 18.09 3.15
C ALA A 22 -2.66 19.01 4.38
N ALA A 23 -3.86 19.17 4.93
CA ALA A 23 -4.10 20.02 6.09
C ALA A 23 -3.32 19.62 7.35
N TYR A 24 -3.08 18.32 7.53
CA TYR A 24 -2.48 17.77 8.75
C TYR A 24 -0.94 17.72 8.72
N TYR A 25 -0.36 17.34 7.59
CA TYR A 25 1.07 17.01 7.48
C TYR A 25 1.92 18.09 6.84
N PHE A 26 1.34 19.08 6.17
CA PHE A 26 2.09 20.05 5.37
C PHE A 26 1.86 21.50 5.84
N PRO A 27 2.79 22.43 5.53
CA PRO A 27 2.70 23.82 5.95
C PRO A 27 1.39 24.49 5.47
N GLN A 28 0.78 25.30 6.33
CA GLN A 28 -0.47 26.02 6.01
C GLN A 28 -0.21 27.38 5.34
N THR A 29 0.77 27.46 4.44
CA THR A 29 1.14 28.73 3.79
C THR A 29 0.21 29.09 2.64
N ASP A 30 -0.15 28.12 1.80
CA ASP A 30 -1.08 28.26 0.68
C ASP A 30 -1.86 26.94 0.48
N PRO A 31 -3.21 26.96 0.53
CA PRO A 31 -4.04 25.76 0.37
C PRO A 31 -3.79 24.98 -0.94
N ILE A 32 -3.47 25.69 -2.03
CA ILE A 32 -3.18 25.05 -3.33
C ILE A 32 -1.84 24.32 -3.24
N ALA A 33 -0.77 25.02 -2.84
CA ALA A 33 0.55 24.41 -2.65
C ALA A 33 0.52 23.23 -1.66
N GLN A 34 -0.26 23.34 -0.59
CA GLN A 34 -0.42 22.28 0.40
C GLN A 34 -1.05 21.02 -0.21
N THR A 35 -2.14 21.18 -0.95
CA THR A 35 -2.82 20.07 -1.64
C THR A 35 -1.94 19.45 -2.72
N LEU A 36 -1.25 20.28 -3.51
CA LEU A 36 -0.28 19.82 -4.51
C LEU A 36 0.84 19.02 -3.85
N THR A 37 1.31 19.43 -2.66
CA THR A 37 2.36 18.71 -1.93
C THR A 37 1.89 17.33 -1.48
N ALA A 38 0.64 17.22 -0.99
CA ALA A 38 0.06 15.91 -0.68
C ALA A 38 0.00 15.00 -1.91
N PHE A 39 -0.46 15.52 -3.07
CA PHE A 39 -0.45 14.75 -4.31
C PHE A 39 0.96 14.44 -4.84
N MET A 40 1.95 15.31 -4.61
CA MET A 40 3.35 15.00 -4.91
C MET A 40 3.84 13.81 -4.08
N ALA A 41 3.48 13.74 -2.79
CA ALA A 41 3.78 12.57 -1.96
C ALA A 41 3.08 11.30 -2.49
N PHE A 42 1.85 11.43 -2.99
CA PHE A 42 1.16 10.33 -3.66
C PHE A 42 1.93 9.87 -4.91
N ALA A 43 2.33 10.81 -5.77
CA ALA A 43 3.08 10.58 -7.00
C ALA A 43 4.48 10.00 -6.77
N ILE A 44 5.18 10.42 -5.72
CA ILE A 44 6.46 9.83 -5.29
C ILE A 44 6.28 8.33 -5.01
N GLY A 45 5.19 7.95 -4.34
CA GLY A 45 4.86 6.54 -4.15
C GLY A 45 4.72 5.76 -5.47
N LEU A 46 4.23 6.39 -6.55
CA LEU A 46 4.22 5.77 -7.88
C LEU A 46 5.62 5.74 -8.51
N PHE A 47 6.37 6.83 -8.39
CA PHE A 47 7.69 7.01 -9.00
C PHE A 47 8.71 5.98 -8.53
N PHE A 48 8.67 5.59 -7.25
CA PHE A 48 9.61 4.62 -6.69
C PHE A 48 9.28 3.16 -7.00
N ARG A 49 8.13 2.85 -7.63
CA ARG A 49 7.73 1.47 -7.95
C ARG A 49 8.70 0.72 -8.85
N PRO A 50 9.24 1.30 -9.95
CA PRO A 50 10.22 0.60 -10.78
C PRO A 50 11.48 0.23 -9.98
N LEU A 51 11.92 1.12 -9.10
CA LEU A 51 13.07 0.89 -8.23
C LEU A 51 12.77 -0.24 -7.22
N GLY A 52 11.56 -0.26 -6.68
CA GLY A 52 11.05 -1.36 -5.87
C GLY A 52 11.06 -2.70 -6.60
N ALA A 53 10.58 -2.72 -7.85
CA ALA A 53 10.55 -3.93 -8.68
C ALA A 53 11.96 -4.50 -8.91
N LEU A 54 12.97 -3.64 -9.13
CA LEU A 54 14.37 -4.07 -9.25
C LEU A 54 14.91 -4.64 -7.94
N LEU A 55 14.72 -3.93 -6.82
CA LEU A 55 15.23 -4.33 -5.51
C LEU A 55 14.63 -5.64 -5.02
N PHE A 56 13.30 -5.73 -5.03
CA PHE A 56 12.58 -6.92 -4.60
C PHE A 56 12.64 -8.04 -5.65
N GLY A 57 12.83 -7.72 -6.93
CA GLY A 57 13.11 -8.73 -7.96
C GLY A 57 14.40 -9.48 -7.64
N ALA A 58 15.51 -8.74 -7.45
CA ALA A 58 16.81 -9.29 -7.10
C ALA A 58 16.80 -9.98 -5.72
N MET A 59 16.06 -9.44 -4.74
CA MET A 59 15.88 -10.07 -3.44
C MET A 59 15.10 -11.39 -3.56
N GLY A 60 14.09 -11.43 -4.43
CA GLY A 60 13.31 -12.64 -4.73
C GLY A 60 14.15 -13.75 -5.35
N ASP A 61 15.12 -13.39 -6.19
CA ASP A 61 16.04 -14.35 -6.80
C ASP A 61 17.02 -14.95 -5.76
N ARG A 62 17.36 -14.21 -4.69
CA ARG A 62 18.33 -14.64 -3.66
C ARG A 62 17.71 -15.28 -2.43
N LEU A 63 16.65 -14.69 -1.89
CA LEU A 63 16.01 -15.10 -0.63
C LEU A 63 14.79 -16.00 -0.85
N GLY A 64 14.32 -16.14 -2.09
CA GLY A 64 13.07 -16.78 -2.44
C GLY A 64 11.91 -15.79 -2.60
N ARG A 65 10.93 -16.18 -3.42
CA ARG A 65 9.80 -15.33 -3.80
C ARG A 65 8.86 -15.10 -2.62
N LYS A 66 8.56 -16.14 -1.83
CA LYS A 66 7.67 -16.04 -0.66
C LYS A 66 8.22 -15.08 0.39
N ALA A 67 9.48 -15.26 0.81
CA ALA A 67 10.11 -14.44 1.85
C ALA A 67 10.15 -12.96 1.44
N THR A 68 10.61 -12.68 0.23
CA THR A 68 10.66 -11.35 -0.36
C THR A 68 9.29 -10.68 -0.40
N PHE A 69 8.27 -11.45 -0.79
CA PHE A 69 6.91 -10.97 -0.88
C PHE A 69 6.30 -10.68 0.50
N MET A 70 6.59 -11.50 1.52
CA MET A 70 6.18 -11.24 2.90
C MET A 70 6.82 -9.96 3.47
N ILE A 71 8.11 -9.73 3.18
CA ILE A 71 8.82 -8.49 3.55
C ILE A 71 8.14 -7.27 2.90
N ALA A 72 7.81 -7.34 1.61
CA ALA A 72 7.15 -6.25 0.90
C ALA A 72 5.80 -5.87 1.53
N ILE A 73 4.94 -6.87 1.81
CA ILE A 73 3.64 -6.64 2.45
C ILE A 73 3.80 -6.01 3.83
N PHE A 74 4.73 -6.53 4.64
CA PHE A 74 4.94 -6.02 5.98
C PHE A 74 5.43 -4.57 5.97
N LEU A 75 6.40 -4.24 5.11
CA LEU A 75 6.90 -2.87 4.93
C LEU A 75 5.78 -1.93 4.47
N MET A 76 4.95 -2.38 3.54
CA MET A 76 3.83 -1.60 3.03
C MET A 76 2.84 -1.26 4.13
N GLY A 77 2.25 -2.25 4.82
CA GLY A 77 1.25 -1.98 5.84
C GLY A 77 1.81 -1.27 7.06
N SER A 78 3.07 -1.53 7.42
CA SER A 78 3.73 -0.79 8.49
C SER A 78 3.85 0.69 8.12
N ALA A 79 4.29 1.01 6.89
CA ALA A 79 4.36 2.39 6.42
C ALA A 79 2.96 3.04 6.35
N THR A 80 1.95 2.32 5.88
CA THR A 80 0.55 2.78 5.86
C THR A 80 0.07 3.12 7.27
N ALA A 81 0.26 2.22 8.22
CA ALA A 81 -0.16 2.40 9.60
C ALA A 81 0.58 3.54 10.30
N LEU A 82 1.88 3.68 10.03
CA LEU A 82 2.71 4.78 10.53
C LEU A 82 2.13 6.12 10.07
N ILE A 83 1.69 6.27 8.81
CA ILE A 83 0.98 7.48 8.33
C ILE A 83 -0.28 7.75 9.16
N GLY A 84 -0.96 6.73 9.68
CA GLY A 84 -2.13 6.89 10.55
C GLY A 84 -1.82 7.37 11.97
N ILE A 85 -0.59 7.19 12.45
CA ILE A 85 -0.20 7.51 13.84
C ILE A 85 0.82 8.64 13.96
N LEU A 86 1.48 9.04 12.87
CA LEU A 86 2.47 10.11 12.87
C LEU A 86 1.90 11.43 13.45
N PRO A 87 2.73 12.19 14.19
CA PRO A 87 2.39 13.54 14.63
C PRO A 87 2.37 14.51 13.44
N GLY A 88 1.47 15.50 13.50
CA GLY A 88 1.25 16.45 12.41
C GLY A 88 2.26 17.58 12.35
N TYR A 89 2.13 18.41 11.31
CA TYR A 89 3.00 19.58 11.09
C TYR A 89 2.97 20.54 12.29
N ALA A 90 1.82 20.73 12.93
CA ALA A 90 1.68 21.58 14.10
C ALA A 90 2.52 21.12 15.32
N GLN A 91 2.89 19.83 15.39
CA GLN A 91 3.61 19.26 16.52
C GLN A 91 5.12 19.16 16.27
N ILE A 92 5.52 18.71 15.07
CA ILE A 92 6.94 18.43 14.76
C ILE A 92 7.43 19.17 13.50
N GLY A 93 6.65 20.10 12.96
CA GLY A 93 7.00 20.94 11.83
C GLY A 93 7.29 20.14 10.55
N VAL A 94 8.31 20.60 9.81
CA VAL A 94 8.75 20.02 8.52
C VAL A 94 9.07 18.52 8.62
N THR A 95 9.48 18.05 9.80
CA THR A 95 9.74 16.63 10.06
C THR A 95 8.50 15.77 9.77
N ALA A 96 7.29 16.26 10.05
CA ALA A 96 6.05 15.55 9.73
C ALA A 96 5.92 15.30 8.22
N SER A 97 6.12 16.35 7.41
CA SER A 97 6.10 16.27 5.94
C SER A 97 7.11 15.24 5.44
N VAL A 98 8.36 15.33 5.93
CA VAL A 98 9.45 14.45 5.53
C VAL A 98 9.14 12.98 5.87
N LEU A 99 8.63 12.71 7.08
CA LEU A 99 8.27 11.36 7.49
C LEU A 99 7.17 10.78 6.59
N VAL A 100 6.15 11.56 6.24
CA VAL A 100 5.11 11.10 5.31
C VAL A 100 5.69 10.82 3.92
N PHE A 101 6.57 11.68 3.40
CA PHE A 101 7.27 11.40 2.14
C PHE A 101 8.09 10.10 2.21
N LEU A 102 8.81 9.87 3.31
CA LEU A 102 9.56 8.62 3.51
C LEU A 102 8.63 7.41 3.53
N MET A 103 7.49 7.49 4.22
CA MET A 103 6.50 6.42 4.20
C MET A 103 5.98 6.15 2.78
N ARG A 104 5.76 7.20 1.97
CA ARG A 104 5.37 7.05 0.55
C ARG A 104 6.44 6.40 -0.30
N VAL A 105 7.71 6.72 -0.08
CA VAL A 105 8.83 6.03 -0.74
C VAL A 105 8.83 4.55 -0.37
N ILE A 106 8.72 4.21 0.91
CA ILE A 106 8.68 2.81 1.38
C ILE A 106 7.49 2.06 0.76
N GLN A 107 6.30 2.66 0.75
CA GLN A 107 5.12 2.06 0.11
C GLN A 107 5.34 1.83 -1.40
N GLY A 108 5.93 2.82 -2.09
CA GLY A 108 6.25 2.72 -3.52
C GLY A 108 7.22 1.59 -3.85
N LEU A 109 8.31 1.49 -3.08
CA LEU A 109 9.28 0.40 -3.20
C LEU A 109 8.62 -0.97 -2.94
N SER A 110 7.77 -1.06 -1.91
CA SER A 110 7.11 -2.30 -1.50
C SER A 110 6.14 -2.82 -2.56
N ILE A 111 5.30 -1.95 -3.14
CA ILE A 111 4.39 -2.33 -4.22
C ILE A 111 5.14 -2.84 -5.45
N GLY A 112 6.27 -2.20 -5.79
CA GLY A 112 7.05 -2.57 -6.97
C GLY A 112 7.47 -4.03 -6.93
N GLY A 113 7.88 -4.51 -5.76
CA GLY A 113 8.24 -5.90 -5.52
C GLY A 113 7.08 -6.87 -5.44
N ALA A 114 6.02 -6.47 -4.73
CA ALA A 114 4.90 -7.36 -4.45
C ALA A 114 4.15 -7.74 -5.73
N TRP A 115 3.77 -6.75 -6.56
CA TRP A 115 2.90 -7.00 -7.71
C TRP A 115 3.57 -7.92 -8.75
N GLY A 116 4.85 -7.70 -9.06
CA GLY A 116 5.61 -8.53 -9.99
C GLY A 116 5.74 -9.97 -9.50
N GLY A 117 6.05 -10.17 -8.21
CA GLY A 117 6.16 -11.50 -7.61
C GLY A 117 4.84 -12.27 -7.63
N ALA A 118 3.72 -11.61 -7.31
CA ALA A 118 2.40 -12.24 -7.32
C ALA A 118 1.95 -12.63 -8.74
N ALA A 119 2.20 -11.78 -9.74
CA ALA A 119 1.85 -12.07 -11.13
C ALA A 119 2.66 -13.26 -11.68
N SER A 120 3.98 -13.30 -11.41
CA SER A 120 4.83 -14.42 -11.81
C SER A 120 4.43 -15.72 -11.11
N LEU A 121 4.15 -15.68 -9.80
CA LEU A 121 3.73 -16.86 -9.05
C LEU A 121 2.45 -17.49 -9.64
N VAL A 122 1.44 -16.67 -9.97
CA VAL A 122 0.20 -17.17 -10.61
C VAL A 122 0.50 -17.75 -12.00
N ALA A 123 1.36 -17.11 -12.78
CA ALA A 123 1.74 -17.62 -14.10
C ALA A 123 2.54 -18.93 -14.05
N GLU A 124 3.33 -19.13 -12.99
CA GLU A 124 4.15 -20.33 -12.75
C GLU A 124 3.31 -21.52 -12.26
N TYR A 125 2.30 -21.29 -11.41
CA TYR A 125 1.46 -22.36 -10.84
C TYR A 125 0.32 -22.82 -11.77
N VAL A 126 -0.01 -22.05 -12.80
CA VAL A 126 -1.21 -22.28 -13.63
C VAL A 126 -0.82 -22.67 -15.06
N SER A 127 -1.51 -23.68 -15.62
CA SER A 127 -1.33 -24.13 -17.01
C SER A 127 -1.55 -23.00 -18.01
N GLN A 128 -0.84 -23.02 -19.15
CA GLN A 128 -0.83 -21.91 -20.11
C GLN A 128 -2.22 -21.41 -20.50
N GLU A 129 -3.14 -22.33 -20.79
CA GLU A 129 -4.51 -22.04 -21.21
C GLU A 129 -5.34 -21.29 -20.15
N LYS A 130 -5.00 -21.45 -18.87
CA LYS A 130 -5.75 -20.89 -17.73
C LYS A 130 -5.13 -19.59 -17.18
N ARG A 131 -3.93 -19.21 -17.64
CA ARG A 131 -3.20 -18.02 -17.14
C ARG A 131 -4.00 -16.73 -17.26
N GLY A 132 -4.73 -16.53 -18.36
CA GLY A 132 -5.57 -15.33 -18.54
C GLY A 132 -6.69 -15.25 -17.52
N TYR A 133 -7.39 -16.37 -17.28
CA TYR A 133 -8.49 -16.44 -16.32
C TYR A 133 -8.01 -16.17 -14.88
N TYR A 134 -6.98 -16.88 -14.40
CA TYR A 134 -6.47 -16.69 -13.03
C TYR A 134 -5.71 -15.36 -12.86
N GLY A 135 -5.04 -14.90 -13.91
CA GLY A 135 -4.40 -13.58 -13.94
C GLY A 135 -5.42 -12.44 -13.82
N SER A 136 -6.61 -12.60 -14.40
CA SER A 136 -7.68 -11.59 -14.31
C SER A 136 -8.10 -11.28 -12.88
N PHE A 137 -8.11 -12.26 -11.97
CA PHE A 137 -8.39 -12.04 -10.54
C PHE A 137 -7.31 -11.19 -9.85
N THR A 138 -6.06 -11.26 -10.30
CA THR A 138 -4.99 -10.41 -9.80
C THR A 138 -5.17 -8.97 -10.26
N THR A 139 -5.60 -8.76 -11.51
CA THR A 139 -5.90 -7.42 -12.06
C THR A 139 -7.17 -6.82 -11.45
N ALA A 140 -8.22 -7.63 -11.26
CA ALA A 140 -9.48 -7.20 -10.64
C ALA A 140 -9.32 -6.75 -9.18
N ALA A 141 -8.22 -7.12 -8.52
CA ALA A 141 -7.95 -6.71 -7.15
C ALA A 141 -7.82 -5.18 -7.00
N ALA A 142 -7.28 -4.47 -7.99
CA ALA A 142 -7.11 -3.01 -7.94
C ALA A 142 -8.44 -2.23 -7.90
N PRO A 143 -9.38 -2.42 -8.85
CA PRO A 143 -10.68 -1.73 -8.80
C PRO A 143 -11.51 -2.15 -7.58
N LEU A 144 -11.44 -3.41 -7.15
CA LEU A 144 -12.10 -3.84 -5.90
C LEU A 144 -11.54 -3.11 -4.67
N ALA A 145 -10.21 -2.93 -4.60
CA ALA A 145 -9.59 -2.17 -3.53
C ALA A 145 -10.04 -0.71 -3.49
N VAL A 146 -10.23 -0.09 -4.66
CA VAL A 146 -10.78 1.28 -4.76
C VAL A 146 -12.19 1.34 -4.18
N VAL A 147 -13.04 0.37 -4.50
CA VAL A 147 -14.41 0.30 -3.96
C VAL A 147 -14.39 0.10 -2.45
N VAL A 148 -13.56 -0.82 -1.94
CA VAL A 148 -13.43 -1.07 -0.50
C VAL A 148 -12.89 0.16 0.24
N ALA A 149 -11.86 0.80 -0.28
CA ALA A 149 -11.27 2.01 0.31
C ALA A 149 -12.28 3.15 0.40
N ASN A 150 -12.99 3.44 -0.69
CA ASN A 150 -14.04 4.45 -0.69
C ASN A 150 -15.22 4.06 0.20
N GLY A 151 -15.61 2.78 0.23
CA GLY A 151 -16.66 2.27 1.10
C GLY A 151 -16.35 2.49 2.58
N VAL A 152 -15.12 2.19 3.01
CA VAL A 152 -14.66 2.46 4.38
C VAL A 152 -14.68 3.95 4.68
N ILE A 153 -14.12 4.78 3.79
CA ILE A 153 -14.10 6.24 3.97
C ILE A 153 -15.52 6.81 4.03
N LEU A 154 -16.42 6.34 3.17
CA LEU A 154 -17.81 6.77 3.12
C LEU A 154 -18.55 6.39 4.41
N LEU A 155 -18.41 5.15 4.86
CA LEU A 155 -18.99 4.67 6.11
C LEU A 155 -18.52 5.52 7.31
N LEU A 156 -17.22 5.80 7.39
CA LEU A 156 -16.67 6.65 8.45
C LEU A 156 -17.21 8.08 8.37
N ASN A 157 -17.34 8.65 7.17
CA ASN A 157 -17.95 9.97 6.98
C ASN A 157 -19.41 10.00 7.48
N PHE A 158 -20.19 8.95 7.20
CA PHE A 158 -21.57 8.85 7.68
C PHE A 158 -21.66 8.69 9.21
N MET A 159 -20.78 7.88 9.80
CA MET A 159 -20.82 7.59 11.24
C MET A 159 -20.26 8.73 12.10
N LEU A 160 -19.19 9.39 11.65
CA LEU A 160 -18.47 10.41 12.43
C LEU A 160 -18.92 11.84 12.09
N GLY A 161 -19.44 12.06 10.88
CA GLY A 161 -19.68 13.39 10.34
C GLY A 161 -18.40 14.08 9.85
N LYS A 162 -18.57 15.18 9.10
CA LYS A 162 -17.48 15.87 8.39
C LYS A 162 -16.41 16.43 9.34
N GLU A 163 -16.83 16.99 10.47
CA GLU A 163 -15.91 17.62 11.43
C GLU A 163 -14.97 16.60 12.08
N ALA A 164 -15.52 15.50 12.62
CA ALA A 164 -14.72 14.44 13.23
C ALA A 164 -13.86 13.71 12.19
N MET A 165 -14.37 13.50 10.97
CA MET A 165 -13.60 12.91 9.88
C MET A 165 -12.36 13.76 9.54
N ALA A 166 -12.53 15.08 9.44
CA ALA A 166 -11.44 16.02 9.19
C ALA A 166 -10.45 16.12 10.37
N ALA A 167 -10.94 16.06 11.61
CA ALA A 167 -10.11 16.19 12.80
C ALA A 167 -9.24 14.95 13.04
N TRP A 168 -9.81 13.75 12.99
CA TRP A 168 -9.09 12.52 13.35
C TRP A 168 -9.58 11.25 12.63
N GLY A 169 -10.81 11.22 12.12
CA GLY A 169 -11.40 10.02 11.52
C GLY A 169 -10.62 9.50 10.30
N TRP A 170 -9.94 10.39 9.57
CA TRP A 170 -9.04 10.01 8.46
C TRP A 170 -7.92 9.07 8.87
N ARG A 171 -7.56 8.96 10.16
CA ARG A 171 -6.53 8.03 10.66
C ARG A 171 -7.00 6.57 10.64
N ILE A 172 -8.30 6.33 10.78
CA ILE A 172 -8.88 4.98 10.95
C ILE A 172 -8.55 4.06 9.76
N PRO A 173 -8.73 4.47 8.48
CA PRO A 173 -8.36 3.62 7.34
C PRO A 173 -6.88 3.23 7.31
N PHE A 174 -5.98 4.12 7.75
CA PHE A 174 -4.55 3.83 7.83
C PHE A 174 -4.23 2.84 8.94
N ILE A 175 -4.85 2.96 10.11
CA ILE A 175 -4.62 2.03 11.22
C ILE A 175 -5.23 0.65 10.90
N LEU A 176 -6.38 0.62 10.22
CA LEU A 176 -7.03 -0.61 9.74
C LEU A 176 -6.09 -1.44 8.85
N SER A 177 -5.16 -0.79 8.13
CA SER A 177 -4.11 -1.45 7.36
C SER A 177 -3.31 -2.48 8.17
N LEU A 178 -3.03 -2.22 9.46
CA LEU A 178 -2.32 -3.20 10.30
C LEU A 178 -3.06 -4.54 10.34
N ILE A 179 -4.37 -4.49 10.58
CA ILE A 179 -5.22 -5.68 10.63
C ILE A 179 -5.22 -6.37 9.28
N LEU A 180 -5.38 -5.62 8.19
CA LEU A 180 -5.36 -6.17 6.84
C LEU A 180 -4.02 -6.83 6.50
N VAL A 181 -2.90 -6.23 6.88
CA VAL A 181 -1.58 -6.81 6.67
C VAL A 181 -1.37 -8.07 7.50
N PHE A 182 -1.78 -8.12 8.76
CA PHE A 182 -1.72 -9.36 9.54
C PHE A 182 -2.57 -10.47 8.91
N VAL A 183 -3.77 -10.16 8.43
CA VAL A 183 -4.61 -11.10 7.69
C VAL A 183 -3.92 -11.56 6.40
N SER A 184 -3.33 -10.64 5.64
CA SER A 184 -2.60 -10.94 4.40
C SER A 184 -1.41 -11.86 4.66
N LEU A 185 -0.63 -11.58 5.71
CA LEU A 185 0.51 -12.40 6.12
C LEU A 185 0.05 -13.79 6.59
N TYR A 186 -1.01 -13.88 7.39
CA TYR A 186 -1.56 -15.14 7.87
C TYR A 186 -2.05 -16.04 6.73
N LEU A 187 -2.85 -15.49 5.81
CA LEU A 187 -3.37 -16.23 4.65
C LEU A 187 -2.24 -16.76 3.76
N ARG A 188 -1.10 -16.06 3.71
CA ARG A 188 0.01 -16.38 2.83
C ARG A 188 1.11 -17.19 3.50
N TRP A 189 1.12 -17.29 4.82
CA TRP A 189 2.01 -18.20 5.55
C TRP A 189 1.86 -19.63 5.02
N LYS A 190 0.62 -20.06 4.74
CA LYS A 190 0.30 -21.41 4.26
C LYS A 190 0.60 -21.67 2.77
N ILE A 191 1.07 -20.68 2.02
CA ILE A 191 1.42 -20.86 0.60
C ILE A 191 2.82 -21.47 0.51
N GLU A 192 2.99 -22.54 -0.25
CA GLU A 192 4.28 -23.19 -0.52
C GLU A 192 5.17 -22.30 -1.40
N GLU A 193 6.49 -22.49 -1.32
CA GLU A 193 7.45 -21.73 -2.14
C GLU A 193 7.23 -22.02 -3.65
N SER A 194 7.71 -21.16 -4.55
CA SER A 194 7.60 -21.46 -5.99
C SER A 194 8.25 -22.82 -6.32
N PRO A 195 7.62 -23.69 -7.14
CA PRO A 195 8.20 -24.96 -7.60
C PRO A 195 9.51 -24.74 -8.35
N VAL A 196 9.63 -23.61 -9.05
CA VAL A 196 10.84 -23.22 -9.79
C VAL A 196 11.99 -22.92 -8.81
N PHE A 197 11.70 -22.24 -7.69
CA PHE A 197 12.71 -21.97 -6.67
C PHE A 197 13.07 -23.21 -5.85
N SER A 198 12.07 -24.06 -5.56
CA SER A 198 12.28 -25.32 -4.82
C SER A 198 13.14 -26.32 -5.60
N GLY A 199 13.10 -26.28 -6.93
CA GLY A 199 13.95 -27.10 -7.81
C GLY A 199 15.37 -26.56 -8.07
N MET A 200 15.69 -25.34 -7.59
CA MET A 200 17.05 -24.76 -7.68
C MET A 200 17.91 -24.98 -6.43
N LYS A 201 17.35 -25.62 -5.38
CA LYS A 201 18.08 -26.02 -4.17
C LYS A 201 18.66 -27.41 -4.27
#